data_AF-A0A7S1Q9B0-F1
#
_entry.id   AF-A0A7S1Q9B0-F1
#
_cell.length_a   1.000
_cell.length_b   1.000
_cell.length_c   1.000
_cell.angle_alpha   90.00
_cell.angle_beta   90.00
_cell.angle_gamma   90.00
#
_symmetry.space_group_name_H-M   'P 1'
#
loop_
_entity.id
_entity.type
_entity.pdbx_description
1 polymer ?
#
loop_
_entity_poly.entity_id
_entity_poly.type
_entity_poly.pdbx_seq_one_letter_code
_entity_poly.pdbx_strand_id
1 'polypeptide(L)'
;GHYRLSLLLRRQDDLQGSIAACRHAIEANPRWANPHVSLGTDLAKMGDLGGAVEVLRAALGVVAPKAEAYCNIAVALEHAGDLDGAVAGYRAALREDPRHASAQSSLDSLMRRQRLDD
;
A
#
# COMPACT_ATOMS: atom_id res chain seq x y z
N GLY A 1 -19.26 6.12 10.07
CA GLY A 1 -18.00 5.53 10.60
C GLY A 1 -16.83 6.12 9.85
N HIS A 2 -15.75 6.46 10.54
CA HIS A 2 -14.64 7.26 10.00
C HIS A 2 -14.01 6.71 8.71
N TYR A 3 -13.98 5.39 8.50
CA TYR A 3 -13.52 4.83 7.22
C TYR A 3 -14.40 5.20 6.02
N ARG A 4 -15.73 5.28 6.17
CA ARG A 4 -16.58 5.75 5.05
C ARG A 4 -16.32 7.23 4.75
N LEU A 5 -16.01 8.01 5.77
CA LEU A 5 -15.63 9.41 5.63
C LEU A 5 -14.29 9.54 4.89
N SER A 6 -13.29 8.72 5.23
CA SER A 6 -12.01 8.74 4.50
C SER A 6 -12.18 8.44 3.01
N LEU A 7 -13.00 7.44 2.67
CA LEU A 7 -13.30 7.13 1.27
C LEU A 7 -13.98 8.29 0.52
N LEU A 8 -14.81 9.09 1.19
CA LEU A 8 -15.45 10.27 0.60
C LEU A 8 -14.45 11.40 0.40
N LEU A 9 -13.61 11.68 1.41
CA LEU A 9 -12.58 12.71 1.35
C LEU A 9 -11.54 12.42 0.27
N ARG A 10 -11.13 11.15 0.15
CA ARG A 10 -10.23 10.71 -0.93
C ARG A 10 -10.82 10.90 -2.33
N ARG A 11 -12.14 10.80 -2.50
CA ARG A 11 -12.81 11.09 -3.78
C ARG A 11 -12.84 12.58 -4.10
N GLN A 12 -12.72 13.43 -3.08
CA GLN A 12 -12.61 14.88 -3.21
C GLN A 12 -11.15 15.35 -3.30
N ASP A 13 -10.21 14.41 -3.42
CA ASP A 13 -8.76 14.65 -3.39
C ASP A 13 -8.23 15.26 -2.07
N ASP A 14 -9.07 15.28 -1.02
CA ASP A 14 -8.67 15.66 0.33
C ASP A 14 -7.96 14.48 1.02
N LEU A 15 -6.69 14.29 0.66
CA LEU A 15 -5.83 13.25 1.21
C LEU A 15 -5.55 13.48 2.71
N GLN A 16 -5.42 14.73 3.16
CA GLN A 16 -5.18 15.05 4.57
C GLN A 16 -6.39 14.69 5.44
N GLY A 17 -7.59 15.05 5.00
CA GLY A 17 -8.83 14.66 5.65
C GLY A 17 -9.02 13.14 5.64
N SER A 18 -8.70 12.48 4.52
CA SER A 18 -8.74 11.02 4.42
C SER A 18 -7.82 10.33 5.43
N ILE A 19 -6.58 10.82 5.57
CA ILE A 19 -5.59 10.34 6.54
C ILE A 19 -6.12 10.46 7.98
N ALA A 20 -6.67 11.63 8.35
CA ALA A 20 -7.23 11.83 9.69
C ALA A 20 -8.39 10.89 9.97
N ALA A 21 -9.30 10.72 9.01
CA ALA A 21 -10.44 9.81 9.13
C ALA A 21 -10.00 8.33 9.18
N CYS A 22 -8.96 7.93 8.44
CA CYS A 22 -8.37 6.60 8.55
C CYS A 22 -7.75 6.35 9.93
N ARG A 23 -7.00 7.31 10.49
CA ARG A 23 -6.43 7.21 11.85
C ARG A 23 -7.50 6.99 12.90
N HIS A 24 -8.58 7.77 12.86
CA HIS A 24 -9.71 7.55 13.77
C HIS A 24 -10.42 6.20 13.58
N ALA A 25 -10.45 5.66 12.35
CA ALA A 25 -10.99 4.32 12.12
C ALA A 25 -10.08 3.22 12.70
N ILE A 26 -8.75 3.41 12.64
CA ILE A 26 -7.75 2.52 13.24
C ILE A 26 -7.85 2.58 14.77
N GLU A 27 -7.93 3.75 15.36
CA GLU A 27 -8.10 3.92 16.82
C GLU A 27 -9.36 3.20 17.32
N ALA A 28 -10.46 3.31 16.58
CA ALA A 28 -11.72 2.66 16.93
C ALA A 28 -11.68 1.13 16.75
N ASN A 29 -10.92 0.62 15.78
CA ASN A 29 -10.72 -0.81 15.58
C ASN A 29 -9.33 -1.09 14.97
N PRO A 30 -8.30 -1.34 15.80
CA PRO A 30 -6.94 -1.54 15.32
C PRO A 30 -6.76 -2.78 14.45
N ARG A 31 -7.67 -3.75 14.56
CA ARG A 31 -7.65 -5.00 13.78
C ARG A 31 -8.36 -4.87 12.43
N TRP A 32 -8.91 -3.70 12.11
CA TRP A 32 -9.56 -3.47 10.83
C TRP A 32 -8.54 -3.15 9.77
N ALA A 33 -8.36 -4.07 8.82
CA ALA A 33 -7.44 -3.99 7.70
C ALA A 33 -7.58 -2.73 6.81
N ASN A 34 -8.82 -2.40 6.39
CA ASN A 34 -9.03 -1.46 5.30
C ASN A 34 -8.55 -0.03 5.59
N PRO A 35 -8.74 0.53 6.80
CA PRO A 35 -8.18 1.83 7.18
C PRO A 35 -6.65 1.88 7.13
N HIS A 36 -5.93 0.82 7.52
CA HIS A 36 -4.47 0.78 7.45
C HIS A 36 -3.99 0.84 6.00
N VAL A 37 -4.61 0.04 5.13
CA VAL A 37 -4.28 0.06 3.70
C VAL A 37 -4.56 1.43 3.09
N SER A 38 -5.73 2.00 3.35
CA SER A 38 -6.09 3.32 2.83
C SER A 38 -5.17 4.43 3.35
N LEU A 39 -4.80 4.39 4.63
CA LEU A 39 -3.84 5.33 5.21
C LEU A 39 -2.48 5.23 4.52
N GLY A 40 -1.96 4.02 4.32
CA GLY A 40 -0.71 3.81 3.60
C GLY A 40 -0.74 4.33 2.16
N THR A 41 -1.81 4.05 1.42
CA THR A 41 -1.99 4.56 0.05
C THR A 41 -2.06 6.08 0.01
N ASP A 42 -2.79 6.71 0.94
CA ASP A 42 -2.95 8.16 0.95
C ASP A 42 -1.64 8.87 1.36
N LEU A 43 -0.86 8.29 2.27
CA LEU A 43 0.49 8.77 2.61
C LEU A 43 1.43 8.69 1.39
N ALA A 44 1.39 7.57 0.65
CA ALA A 44 2.22 7.41 -0.54
C ALA A 44 1.88 8.46 -1.61
N LYS A 45 0.58 8.75 -1.81
CA LYS A 45 0.13 9.80 -2.74
C LYS A 45 0.56 11.21 -2.31
N MET A 46 0.67 11.45 -1.01
CA MET A 46 1.18 12.70 -0.45
C MET A 46 2.72 12.81 -0.52
N GLY A 47 3.41 11.76 -0.97
CA GLY A 47 4.88 11.69 -1.00
C GLY A 47 5.51 11.30 0.34
N ASP A 48 4.72 11.01 1.38
CA ASP A 48 5.22 10.44 2.64
C ASP A 48 5.38 8.92 2.50
N LEU A 49 6.39 8.54 1.73
CA LEU A 49 6.65 7.15 1.36
C LEU A 49 7.17 6.34 2.56
N GLY A 50 7.93 7.00 3.46
CA GLY A 50 8.38 6.39 4.71
C GLY A 50 7.20 6.04 5.62
N GLY A 51 6.30 7.00 5.87
CA GLY A 51 5.09 6.78 6.65
C GLY A 51 4.17 5.73 6.01
N ALA A 52 4.05 5.74 4.68
CA ALA A 52 3.27 4.75 3.95
C ALA A 52 3.77 3.32 4.21
N VAL A 53 5.07 3.09 4.11
CA VAL A 53 5.67 1.76 4.34
C VAL A 53 5.50 1.30 5.78
N GLU A 54 5.68 2.18 6.76
CA GLU A 54 5.48 1.83 8.17
C GLU A 54 4.05 1.40 8.46
N VAL A 55 3.06 2.18 8.00
CA VAL A 55 1.64 1.86 8.18
C VAL A 55 1.28 0.54 7.48
N LEU A 56 1.73 0.34 6.24
CA LEU A 56 1.41 -0.87 5.49
C LEU A 56 2.09 -2.11 6.09
N ARG A 57 3.30 -1.98 6.66
CA ARG A 57 3.96 -3.06 7.40
C ARG A 57 3.20 -3.41 8.68
N ALA A 58 2.72 -2.43 9.43
CA ALA A 58 1.86 -2.68 10.59
C ALA A 58 0.56 -3.39 10.17
N ALA A 59 0.04 -3.05 8.99
CA ALA A 59 -1.14 -3.68 8.41
C ALA A 59 -0.93 -5.19 8.15
N LEU A 60 0.27 -5.65 7.78
CA LEU A 60 0.54 -7.08 7.54
C LEU A 60 0.27 -7.99 8.75
N GLY A 61 0.34 -7.45 9.97
CA GLY A 61 0.04 -8.18 11.19
C GLY A 61 -1.45 -8.40 11.45
N VAL A 62 -2.32 -7.66 10.74
CA VAL A 62 -3.77 -7.62 10.98
C VAL A 62 -4.61 -7.85 9.71
N VAL A 63 -4.05 -7.67 8.52
CA VAL A 63 -4.74 -7.83 7.23
C VAL A 63 -4.68 -9.28 6.75
N ALA A 64 -5.85 -9.83 6.43
CA ALA A 64 -6.01 -10.94 5.50
C ALA A 64 -6.94 -10.47 4.37
N PRO A 65 -6.59 -10.67 3.07
CA PRO A 65 -5.43 -11.40 2.55
C PRO A 65 -4.13 -10.56 2.49
N LYS A 66 -3.01 -11.19 2.80
CA LYS A 66 -1.68 -10.54 2.86
C LYS A 66 -1.15 -10.12 1.48
N ALA A 67 -1.61 -10.75 0.41
CA ALA A 67 -1.17 -10.45 -0.95
C ALA A 67 -1.38 -8.98 -1.33
N GLU A 68 -2.56 -8.43 -1.07
CA GLU A 68 -2.88 -7.03 -1.38
C GLU A 68 -2.04 -6.06 -0.55
N ALA A 69 -1.79 -6.37 0.72
CA ALA A 69 -0.92 -5.57 1.58
C ALA A 69 0.52 -5.55 1.06
N TYR A 70 1.09 -6.71 0.68
CA TYR A 70 2.42 -6.77 0.07
C TYR A 70 2.50 -6.02 -1.26
N CYS A 71 1.46 -6.09 -2.09
CA CYS A 71 1.40 -5.34 -3.34
C CYS A 71 1.41 -3.83 -3.08
N ASN A 72 0.65 -3.34 -2.10
CA ASN A 72 0.62 -1.92 -1.76
C ASN A 72 1.95 -1.43 -1.16
N ILE A 73 2.64 -2.26 -0.37
CA ILE A 73 4.00 -1.96 0.12
C ILE A 73 4.95 -1.83 -1.06
N ALA A 74 4.89 -2.76 -2.01
CA ALA A 74 5.75 -2.75 -3.19
C ALA A 74 5.56 -1.48 -4.03
N VAL A 75 4.32 -1.06 -4.26
CA VAL A 75 3.98 0.19 -4.95
C VAL A 75 4.55 1.41 -4.21
N ALA A 76 4.42 1.45 -2.88
CA ALA A 76 4.97 2.56 -2.09
C ALA A 76 6.51 2.63 -2.18
N LEU A 77 7.18 1.47 -2.15
CA LEU A 77 8.64 1.38 -2.31
C LEU A 77 9.09 1.75 -3.73
N GLU A 78 8.34 1.34 -4.75
CA GLU A 78 8.59 1.71 -6.14
C GLU A 78 8.53 3.23 -6.34
N HIS A 79 7.50 3.88 -5.78
CA HIS A 79 7.38 5.34 -5.79
C HIS A 79 8.51 6.02 -4.99
N ALA A 80 9.05 5.35 -3.97
CA ALA A 80 10.20 5.84 -3.20
C ALA A 80 11.55 5.67 -3.92
N GLY A 81 11.55 5.01 -5.08
CA GLY A 81 12.78 4.65 -5.80
C GLY A 81 13.51 3.45 -5.21
N ASP A 82 12.97 2.80 -4.16
CA ASP A 82 13.48 1.54 -3.64
C ASP A 82 12.97 0.37 -4.50
N LEU A 83 13.59 0.22 -5.68
CA LEU A 83 13.20 -0.78 -6.67
C LEU A 83 13.44 -2.20 -6.18
N ASP A 84 14.52 -2.44 -5.42
CA ASP A 84 14.81 -3.76 -4.86
C ASP A 84 13.76 -4.15 -3.81
N GLY A 85 13.38 -3.20 -2.95
CA GLY A 85 12.27 -3.34 -2.01
C GLY A 85 10.93 -3.60 -2.72
N ALA A 86 10.66 -2.90 -3.82
CA ALA A 86 9.47 -3.11 -4.64
C ALA A 86 9.42 -4.53 -5.23
N VAL A 87 10.51 -5.02 -5.83
CA VAL A 87 10.62 -6.41 -6.34
C VAL A 87 10.33 -7.41 -5.23
N ALA A 88 10.95 -7.23 -4.06
CA ALA A 88 10.74 -8.12 -2.92
C ALA A 88 9.28 -8.14 -2.47
N GLY A 89 8.62 -6.97 -2.43
CA GLY A 89 7.21 -6.83 -2.09
C GLY A 89 6.28 -7.49 -3.11
N TYR A 90 6.48 -7.27 -4.41
CA TYR A 90 5.66 -7.91 -5.45
C TYR A 90 5.82 -9.44 -5.45
N ARG A 91 7.05 -9.94 -5.25
CA ARG A 91 7.29 -11.38 -5.10
C ARG A 91 6.59 -11.94 -3.85
N ALA A 92 6.59 -11.21 -2.74
CA ALA A 92 5.85 -11.62 -1.54
C ALA A 92 4.34 -11.67 -1.79
N ALA A 93 3.79 -10.68 -2.50
CA ALA A 93 2.38 -10.69 -2.92
C ALA A 93 2.04 -11.93 -3.75
N LEU A 94 2.89 -12.29 -4.72
CA LEU A 94 2.70 -13.47 -5.58
C LEU A 94 2.91 -14.80 -4.86
N ARG A 95 3.66 -14.84 -3.74
CA ARG A 95 3.74 -16.04 -2.89
C ARG A 95 2.44 -16.27 -2.13
N GLU A 96 1.78 -15.21 -1.70
CA GLU A 96 0.48 -15.28 -1.00
C GLU A 96 -0.67 -15.54 -1.98
N ASP A 97 -0.64 -14.90 -3.15
CA ASP A 97 -1.59 -15.11 -4.24
C ASP A 97 -0.85 -15.16 -5.59
N PRO A 98 -0.54 -16.35 -6.11
CA PRO A 98 0.13 -16.52 -7.40
C PRO A 98 -0.66 -15.97 -8.60
N ARG A 99 -1.94 -15.65 -8.43
CA ARG A 99 -2.81 -15.10 -9.47
C ARG A 99 -3.03 -13.59 -9.32
N HIS A 100 -2.26 -12.93 -8.46
CA HIS A 100 -2.38 -11.50 -8.23
C HIS A 100 -1.89 -10.70 -9.45
N ALA A 101 -2.80 -10.43 -10.39
CA ALA A 101 -2.50 -9.86 -11.70
C ALA A 101 -1.73 -8.53 -11.63
N SER A 102 -2.08 -7.66 -10.67
CA SER A 102 -1.40 -6.38 -10.47
C SER A 102 0.06 -6.55 -10.06
N ALA A 103 0.33 -7.43 -9.08
CA ALA A 103 1.70 -7.68 -8.63
C ALA A 103 2.55 -8.32 -9.73
N GLN A 104 1.98 -9.25 -10.51
CA GLN A 104 2.66 -9.86 -11.65
C GLN A 104 3.02 -8.80 -12.70
N SER A 105 2.05 -7.97 -13.09
CA SER A 105 2.24 -6.94 -14.11
C SER A 105 3.27 -5.90 -13.69
N SER A 106 3.22 -5.45 -12.43
CA SER A 106 4.19 -4.51 -11.89
C SER A 106 5.60 -5.10 -11.79
N LEU A 107 5.72 -6.36 -11.33
CA LEU A 107 7.01 -7.04 -11.29
C LEU A 107 7.62 -7.19 -12.68
N ASP A 108 6.83 -7.60 -13.67
CA ASP A 108 7.29 -7.75 -15.05
C ASP A 108 7.75 -6.41 -15.65
N SER A 109 7.01 -5.33 -15.36
CA SER A 109 7.38 -3.96 -15.77
C SER A 109 8.73 -3.54 -15.16
N LEU A 110 8.89 -3.77 -13.85
CA LEU A 110 10.09 -3.38 -13.11
C LEU A 110 11.34 -4.15 -13.58
N MET A 111 11.21 -5.46 -13.78
CA MET A 111 12.30 -6.33 -14.25
C MET A 111 12.72 -5.97 -15.69
N ARG A 112 11.77 -5.56 -16.54
CA ARG A 112 12.09 -5.07 -17.89
C ARG A 112 12.88 -3.76 -17.84
N ARG A 113 12.55 -2.87 -16.91
CA ARG A 113 13.27 -1.60 -16.75
C ARG A 113 14.71 -1.83 -16.29
N GLN A 114 14.93 -2.70 -15.30
CA GLN A 114 16.28 -3.07 -14.85
C GLN A 114 17.14 -3.65 -15.99
N ARG A 115 16.57 -4.50 -16.86
CA ARG A 115 17.31 -5.09 -18.00
C ARG A 115 17.66 -4.09 -19.11
N LEU A 116 17.07 -2.89 -19.11
CA LEU A 116 17.37 -1.82 -20.07
C LEU A 116 18.40 -0.83 -19.53
N ASP A 117 18.61 -0.82 -18.21
CA ASP A 117 19.53 0.08 -17.52
C ASP A 117 20.93 -0.55 -17.31
N ASP A 118 21.10 -1.85 -17.65
CA ASP A 118 22.37 -2.62 -17.71
C ASP A 118 22.98 -2.65 -19.12
#